data_AF-A0A3Q8T4C0-F1
#
_entry.id   AF-A0A3Q8T4C0-F1
#
_cell.length_a   1.000
_cell.length_b   1.000
_cell.length_c   1.000
_cell.angle_alpha   90.00
_cell.angle_beta   90.00
_cell.angle_gamma   90.00
#
_symmetry.space_group_name_H-M   'P 1'
#
loop_
_entity.id
_entity.type
_entity.pdbx_description
1 polymer ?
#
loop_
_entity_poly.entity_id
_entity_poly.type
_entity_poly.pdbx_seq_one_letter_code
_entity_poly.pdbx_strand_id
1 'polypeptide(L)'
;MNPFSGEIEFTVNTQSYLIRPSFGAIAEIENELDQGIINLLEQITHKGLTLNQIRIIFKFGLKYANLAHSDETIISIISKLGIIEASLIAAKFLKKALGD
;
A
#
# COMPACT_ATOMS: atom_id res chain seq x y z
N MET A 1 -10.22 -18.14 11.91
CA MET A 1 -9.55 -16.87 11.55
C MET A 1 -8.43 -17.20 10.59
N ASN A 2 -8.52 -16.76 9.34
CA ASN A 2 -7.52 -17.07 8.33
C ASN A 2 -6.33 -16.10 8.53
N PRO A 3 -5.12 -16.56 8.89
CA PRO A 3 -3.96 -15.70 9.14
C PRO A 3 -3.46 -14.98 7.87
N PHE A 4 -3.95 -15.39 6.69
CA PHE A 4 -3.69 -14.76 5.38
C PHE A 4 -4.82 -13.82 4.93
N SER A 5 -5.84 -13.59 5.78
CA SER A 5 -6.99 -12.73 5.47
C SER A 5 -6.60 -11.26 5.42
N GLY A 6 -6.04 -10.80 4.31
CA GLY A 6 -5.76 -9.38 4.11
C GLY A 6 -4.68 -9.08 3.10
N GLU A 7 -3.82 -10.05 2.79
CA GLU A 7 -2.69 -9.87 1.90
C GLU A 7 -3.10 -9.52 0.46
N ILE A 8 -2.24 -8.74 -0.19
CA ILE A 8 -2.38 -8.36 -1.60
C ILE A 8 -1.07 -8.68 -2.29
N GLU A 9 -1.13 -9.71 -3.13
CA GLU A 9 -0.04 -10.12 -3.99
C GLU A 9 -0.08 -9.33 -5.31
N PHE A 10 1.10 -9.02 -5.83
CA PHE A 10 1.27 -8.42 -7.15
C PHE A 10 2.63 -8.78 -7.73
N THR A 11 2.72 -8.77 -9.05
CA THR A 11 3.95 -9.14 -9.75
C THR A 11 4.50 -7.94 -10.49
N VAL A 12 5.80 -7.70 -10.35
CA VAL A 12 6.54 -6.74 -11.17
C VAL A 12 7.54 -7.52 -12.00
N ASN A 13 7.36 -7.49 -13.32
CA ASN A 13 8.07 -8.35 -14.27
C ASN A 13 7.91 -9.84 -13.91
N THR A 14 8.96 -10.47 -13.38
CA THR A 14 8.99 -11.89 -12.98
C THR A 14 9.05 -12.09 -11.46
N GLN A 15 8.99 -11.01 -10.67
CA GLN A 15 9.12 -11.07 -9.22
C GLN A 15 7.79 -10.76 -8.56
N SER A 16 7.33 -11.67 -7.70
CA SER A 16 6.14 -11.50 -6.89
C SER A 16 6.47 -10.74 -5.61
N TYR A 17 5.58 -9.83 -5.25
CA TYR A 17 5.60 -9.01 -4.05
C TYR A 17 4.26 -9.15 -3.32
N LEU A 18 4.29 -8.80 -2.04
CA LEU A 18 3.16 -8.92 -1.13
C LEU A 18 3.12 -7.66 -0.27
N ILE A 19 1.95 -7.03 -0.15
CA ILE A 19 1.69 -6.04 0.90
C ILE A 19 0.65 -6.55 1.89
N ARG A 20 0.85 -6.23 3.17
CA ARG A 20 -0.02 -6.65 4.26
C ARG A 20 -0.67 -5.46 4.99
N PRO A 21 -2.00 -5.30 4.91
CA PRO A 21 -2.74 -4.28 5.66
C PRO A 21 -2.93 -4.73 7.12
N SER A 22 -1.89 -4.53 7.93
CA SER A 22 -1.94 -4.77 9.38
C SER A 22 -2.26 -3.49 10.15
N PHE A 23 -2.72 -3.61 11.39
CA PHE A 23 -2.93 -2.45 12.27
C PHE A 23 -1.68 -1.57 12.40
N GLY A 24 -0.50 -2.19 12.53
CA GLY A 24 0.76 -1.45 12.58
C GLY A 24 1.08 -0.73 11.27
N ALA A 25 0.82 -1.36 10.12
CA ALA A 25 1.02 -0.72 8.82
C ALA A 25 0.13 0.52 8.68
N ILE A 26 -1.13 0.43 9.11
CA ILE A 26 -2.08 1.55 9.06
C ILE A 26 -1.61 2.69 9.96
N ALA A 27 -1.25 2.39 11.22
CA ALA A 27 -0.78 3.41 12.16
C ALA A 27 0.49 4.14 11.66
N GLU A 28 1.44 3.42 11.06
CA GLU A 28 2.64 4.05 10.49
C GLU A 28 2.33 4.88 9.23
N ILE A 29 1.39 4.43 8.38
CA ILE A 29 0.91 5.20 7.23
C ILE A 29 0.25 6.50 7.67
N GLU A 30 -0.68 6.44 8.64
CA GLU A 30 -1.37 7.63 9.15
C GLU A 30 -0.38 8.63 9.78
N ASN A 31 0.61 8.12 10.52
CA ASN A 31 1.65 8.95 11.12
C ASN A 31 2.60 9.58 10.08
N GLU A 32 3.02 8.85 9.04
CA GLU A 32 3.92 9.42 8.01
C GLU A 32 3.20 10.37 7.05
N LEU A 33 1.88 10.22 6.87
CA LEU A 33 1.06 11.10 6.04
C LEU A 33 0.40 12.25 6.81
N ASP A 34 0.47 12.24 8.14
CA ASP A 34 -0.30 13.13 9.02
C ASP A 34 -1.79 13.19 8.64
N GLN A 35 -2.35 12.04 8.27
CA GLN A 35 -3.69 11.94 7.72
C GLN A 35 -4.32 10.59 8.07
N GLY A 36 -5.54 10.63 8.62
CA GLY A 36 -6.31 9.42 8.93
C GLY A 36 -6.68 8.60 7.69
N ILE A 37 -6.81 7.29 7.86
CA ILE A 37 -7.04 6.31 6.79
C ILE A 37 -8.38 6.53 6.08
N ILE A 38 -9.41 6.99 6.82
CA ILE A 38 -10.73 7.32 6.28
C ILE A 38 -10.62 8.49 5.29
N ASN A 39 -9.88 9.54 5.64
CA ASN A 39 -9.66 10.68 4.76
C ASN A 39 -8.88 10.28 3.50
N LEU A 40 -7.93 9.34 3.62
CA LEU A 40 -7.19 8.82 2.46
C LEU A 40 -8.12 8.09 1.48
N LEU A 41 -9.08 7.31 1.99
CA LEU A 41 -10.08 6.61 1.16
C LEU A 41 -11.05 7.58 0.47
N GLU A 42 -11.53 8.61 1.17
CA GLU A 42 -12.34 9.66 0.55
C GLU A 42 -11.56 10.41 -0.55
N GLN A 43 -10.26 10.63 -0.38
CA GLN A 43 -9.45 11.25 -1.43
C GLN A 43 -9.37 10.36 -2.69
N ILE A 44 -9.33 9.04 -2.53
CA ILE A 44 -9.30 8.10 -3.67
C ILE A 44 -10.51 8.26 -4.58
N THR A 45 -11.70 8.39 -4.00
CA THR A 45 -12.95 8.50 -4.77
C THR A 45 -13.06 9.81 -5.54
N HIS A 46 -12.40 10.88 -5.08
CA HIS A 46 -12.54 12.21 -5.66
C HIS A 46 -11.34 12.70 -6.48
N LYS A 47 -10.11 12.35 -6.08
CA LYS A 47 -8.87 12.92 -6.64
C LYS A 47 -7.78 11.88 -6.95
N GLY A 48 -7.97 10.63 -6.52
CA GLY A 48 -6.94 9.60 -6.58
C GLY A 48 -5.83 9.80 -5.55
N LEU A 49 -4.80 8.94 -5.61
CA LEU A 49 -3.63 9.02 -4.73
C LEU A 49 -2.47 9.74 -5.42
N THR A 50 -1.74 10.52 -4.64
CA THR A 50 -0.45 11.05 -5.04
C THR A 50 0.63 9.95 -5.03
N LEU A 51 1.70 10.14 -5.80
CA LEU A 51 2.84 9.21 -5.80
C LEU A 51 3.44 9.03 -4.39
N ASN A 52 3.49 10.08 -3.57
CA ASN A 52 4.01 9.98 -2.20
C ASN A 52 3.11 9.11 -1.31
N GLN A 53 1.79 9.25 -1.42
CA GLN A 53 0.84 8.40 -0.70
C GLN A 53 0.99 6.93 -1.11
N ILE A 54 1.09 6.66 -2.42
CA ILE A 54 1.30 5.30 -2.94
C ILE A 54 2.62 4.74 -2.42
N ARG A 55 3.72 5.52 -2.47
CA ARG A 55 5.03 5.12 -1.93
C ARG A 55 4.94 4.72 -0.46
N ILE A 56 4.29 5.54 0.37
CA ILE A 56 4.18 5.29 1.82
C ILE A 56 3.34 4.04 2.11
N ILE A 57 2.23 3.85 1.37
CA ILE A 57 1.40 2.65 1.48
C ILE A 57 2.21 1.40 1.12
N PHE A 58 2.97 1.45 0.01
CA PHE A 58 3.83 0.33 -0.39
C PHE A 58 4.94 0.07 0.63
N LYS A 59 5.61 1.12 1.12
CA LYS A 59 6.67 1.05 2.13
C LYS A 59 6.24 0.25 3.35
N PHE A 60 5.13 0.65 3.96
CA PHE A 60 4.65 -0.01 5.17
C PHE A 60 3.93 -1.33 4.87
N GLY A 61 3.19 -1.41 3.77
CA GLY A 61 2.60 -2.67 3.34
C GLY A 61 3.64 -3.79 3.14
N LEU A 62 4.76 -3.45 2.49
CA LEU A 62 5.90 -4.36 2.28
C LEU A 62 6.64 -4.66 3.59
N LYS A 63 6.90 -3.63 4.42
CA LYS A 63 7.52 -3.81 5.75
C LYS A 63 6.76 -4.84 6.60
N TYR A 64 5.44 -4.72 6.69
CA TYR A 64 4.60 -5.61 7.49
C TYR A 64 4.32 -6.98 6.83
N ALA A 65 4.69 -7.12 5.57
CA ALA A 65 4.82 -8.39 4.87
C ALA A 65 6.22 -9.04 5.04
N ASN A 66 7.09 -8.48 5.88
CA ASN A 66 8.50 -8.87 6.04
C ASN A 66 9.35 -8.70 4.78
N LEU A 67 8.99 -7.75 3.91
CA LEU A 67 9.67 -7.40 2.66
C LEU A 67 10.12 -5.93 2.68
N ALA A 68 10.70 -5.46 3.78
CA ALA A 68 11.12 -4.07 3.90
C ALA A 68 12.16 -3.71 2.83
N HIS A 69 11.95 -2.57 2.16
CA HIS A 69 12.80 -2.06 1.10
C HIS A 69 13.10 -0.57 1.30
N SER A 70 14.16 -0.07 0.66
CA SER A 70 14.46 1.36 0.62
C SER A 70 13.43 2.11 -0.22
N ASP A 71 13.29 3.42 0.03
CA ASP A 71 12.38 4.28 -0.74
C ASP A 71 12.69 4.28 -2.24
N GLU A 72 13.97 4.28 -2.61
CA GLU A 72 14.43 4.19 -4.00
C GLU A 72 13.96 2.90 -4.67
N THR A 73 14.03 1.78 -3.95
CA THR A 73 13.55 0.48 -4.44
C THR A 73 12.04 0.49 -4.62
N ILE A 74 11.30 1.07 -3.67
CA ILE A 74 9.84 1.17 -3.74
C ILE A 74 9.42 2.06 -4.92
N ILE A 75 10.08 3.19 -5.14
CA ILE A 75 9.83 4.04 -6.31
C ILE A 75 10.13 3.28 -7.60
N SER A 76 11.20 2.48 -7.65
CA SER A 76 11.51 1.62 -8.80
C SER A 76 10.42 0.57 -9.05
N ILE A 77 9.92 -0.08 -7.98
CA ILE A 77 8.81 -1.04 -8.04
C ILE A 77 7.57 -0.37 -8.62
N ILE A 78 7.16 0.78 -8.08
CA ILE A 78 5.99 1.55 -8.54
C ILE A 78 6.15 1.96 -10.00
N SER A 79 7.35 2.41 -10.39
CA SER A 79 7.63 2.85 -11.77
C SER A 79 7.52 1.70 -12.77
N LYS A 80 7.99 0.50 -12.40
CA LYS A 80 7.90 -0.71 -13.24
C LYS A 80 6.47 -1.26 -13.31
N LEU A 81 5.74 -1.18 -12.20
CA LEU A 81 4.34 -1.59 -12.12
C LEU A 81 3.42 -0.65 -12.92
N GLY A 82 3.77 0.64 -12.96
CA GLY A 82 2.96 1.70 -13.55
C GLY A 82 2.02 2.35 -12.52
N ILE A 83 1.84 3.66 -12.63
CA ILE A 83 1.13 4.46 -11.62
C ILE A 83 -0.33 4.05 -11.42
N ILE A 84 -1.01 3.62 -12.48
CA ILE A 84 -2.41 3.20 -12.44
C ILE A 84 -2.54 1.93 -11.61
N GLU A 85 -1.76 0.90 -11.92
CA GLU A 85 -1.81 -0.38 -11.20
C GLU A 85 -1.35 -0.21 -9.74
N ALA A 86 -0.30 0.59 -9.51
CA ALA A 86 0.14 0.91 -8.16
C ALA A 86 -0.95 1.61 -7.33
N SER A 87 -1.71 2.52 -7.95
CA SER A 87 -2.85 3.18 -7.31
C SER A 87 -3.97 2.19 -6.97
N LEU A 88 -4.27 1.25 -7.88
CA LEU A 88 -5.29 0.22 -7.65
C LEU A 88 -4.92 -0.72 -6.50
N ILE A 89 -3.64 -1.13 -6.42
CA ILE A 89 -3.12 -1.95 -5.34
C ILE A 89 -3.19 -1.20 -4.00
N ALA A 90 -2.77 0.07 -3.98
CA ALA A 90 -2.86 0.91 -2.79
C ALA A 90 -4.33 1.10 -2.34
N ALA A 91 -5.26 1.29 -3.27
CA ALA A 91 -6.69 1.38 -2.96
C ALA A 91 -7.24 0.04 -2.39
N LYS A 92 -6.85 -1.10 -2.98
CA LYS A 92 -7.20 -2.43 -2.44
C LYS A 92 -6.66 -2.61 -1.02
N PHE A 93 -5.44 -2.14 -0.74
CA PHE A 93 -4.81 -2.20 0.57
C PHE A 93 -5.63 -1.43 1.60
N LEU A 94 -5.98 -0.19 1.28
CA LEU A 94 -6.74 0.68 2.17
C LEU A 94 -8.17 0.14 2.41
N LYS A 95 -8.80 -0.44 1.38
CA LYS A 95 -10.09 -1.10 1.54
C LYS A 95 -10.01 -2.28 2.51
N LYS A 96 -9.03 -3.18 2.32
CA LYS A 96 -8.84 -4.35 3.19
C LYS A 96 -8.49 -3.96 4.64
N ALA A 97 -7.75 -2.87 4.81
CA ALA A 97 -7.40 -2.32 6.12
C ALA A 97 -8.63 -1.97 6.99
N LEU A 98 -9.77 -1.63 6.39
CA LEU A 98 -11.00 -1.30 7.11
C LEU A 98 -11.88 -2.52 7.47
N GLY A 99 -11.50 -3.74 7.10
CA GLY A 99 -12.24 -4.94 7.49
C GLY A 99 -13.50 -5.21 6.66
N ASP A 100 -13.39 -5.10 5.33
CA ASP A 100 -14.37 -5.56 4.35
C ASP A 100 -13.95 -6.91 3.74
#